data_AF-A0AAW1T9U1-F1
#
_entry.id   AF-A0AAW1T9U1-F1
#
_cell.length_a   1.000
_cell.length_b   1.000
_cell.length_c   1.000
_cell.angle_alpha   90.00
_cell.angle_beta   90.00
_cell.angle_gamma   90.00
#
_symmetry.space_group_name_H-M   'P 1'
#
loop_
_entity.id
_entity.type
_entity.pdbx_description
1 polymer ?
#
loop_
_entity_poly.entity_id
_entity_poly.type
_entity_poly.pdbx_seq_one_letter_code
_entity_poly.pdbx_strand_id
1 'polypeptide(L)'
;MASLYPKGSWERLIRVATFAVSGYSASAPHRTSKPFNPLLGETYEFICPEKGFRFIGEKVVHHPTIMAAYCEGRTWIFEGDGELRSKFWGRSIELQPVGVCKLTFHDGESFTWQKITTSINNLILGRLYVDHGGIMRIRSTEGGLVAKVRFKEAGLMSKDVHQIRGHVEQNGQKIDKLELHGTWDGHITADLPNGSHQQLWQKAPLPADPTRYQLTSWAMKLNEITPGLRENLAPTDCRLRPDQHATEVGQYDEANNEKLRLEQKQRAARKAADRGDPIKPLWFDVRPEVEMGTDVKFPYHGGYFEAREAHNFQGCRDIFGPGGTQP
;
A
#
# COMPACT_ATOMS: atom_id res chain seq x y z
N MET A 1 -3.82 17.34 10.96
CA MET A 1 -3.37 15.93 11.13
C MET A 1 -4.27 15.26 12.17
N ALA A 2 -4.54 13.95 12.06
CA ALA A 2 -5.39 13.23 13.02
C ALA A 2 -4.84 13.25 14.46
N SER A 3 -3.51 13.32 14.63
CA SER A 3 -2.83 13.45 15.92
C SER A 3 -3.16 14.72 16.71
N LEU A 4 -3.78 15.73 16.09
CA LEU A 4 -4.19 16.97 16.77
C LEU A 4 -5.49 16.81 17.57
N TYR A 5 -6.20 15.69 17.39
CA TYR A 5 -7.48 15.43 18.07
C TYR A 5 -7.25 14.54 19.29
N PRO A 6 -8.06 14.65 20.36
CA PRO A 6 -7.85 13.88 21.57
C PRO A 6 -7.84 12.36 21.33
N LYS A 7 -7.08 11.65 22.17
CA LYS A 7 -7.08 10.19 22.22
C LYS A 7 -8.49 9.66 22.49
N GLY A 8 -8.91 8.62 21.76
CA GLY A 8 -10.23 8.00 21.92
C GLY A 8 -11.41 8.87 21.42
N SER A 9 -11.13 9.90 20.61
CA SER A 9 -12.15 10.78 20.03
C SER A 9 -12.65 10.27 18.67
N TRP A 10 -13.92 10.52 18.36
CA TRP A 10 -14.47 10.18 17.05
C TRP A 10 -13.86 11.07 15.95
N GLU A 11 -13.45 12.30 16.27
CA GLU A 11 -12.78 13.24 15.37
C GLU A 11 -11.47 12.67 14.83
N ARG A 12 -10.69 12.03 15.71
CA ARG A 12 -9.47 11.34 15.32
C ARG A 12 -9.80 10.15 14.42
N LEU A 13 -10.77 9.32 14.82
CA LEU A 13 -11.19 8.15 14.06
C LEU A 13 -11.65 8.49 12.64
N ILE A 14 -12.50 9.51 12.43
CA ILE A 14 -12.98 9.86 11.08
C ILE A 14 -11.84 10.30 10.15
N ARG A 15 -10.78 10.89 10.70
CA ARG A 15 -9.59 11.27 9.91
C ARG A 15 -8.73 10.06 9.55
N VAL A 16 -8.60 9.10 10.46
CA VAL A 16 -7.93 7.82 10.15
C VAL A 16 -8.75 7.02 9.12
N ALA A 17 -10.07 6.99 9.25
CA ALA A 17 -10.96 6.38 8.27
C ALA A 17 -10.82 7.06 6.89
N THR A 18 -10.77 8.39 6.87
CA THR A 18 -10.54 9.18 5.65
C THR A 18 -9.18 8.84 5.01
N PHE A 19 -8.12 8.74 5.80
CA PHE A 19 -6.79 8.31 5.33
C PHE A 19 -6.85 6.91 4.70
N ALA A 20 -7.48 5.94 5.38
CA ALA A 20 -7.61 4.58 4.90
C ALA A 20 -8.38 4.49 3.56
N VAL A 21 -9.46 5.26 3.40
CA VAL A 21 -10.24 5.34 2.16
C VAL A 21 -9.47 6.05 1.04
N SER A 22 -8.72 7.11 1.36
CA SER A 22 -7.95 7.87 0.37
C SER A 22 -6.91 7.01 -0.38
N GLY A 23 -6.46 5.90 0.23
CA GLY A 23 -5.51 4.96 -0.39
C GLY A 23 -6.01 4.27 -1.67
N TYR A 24 -7.31 4.33 -1.97
CA TYR A 24 -7.90 3.78 -3.20
C TYR A 24 -7.92 4.80 -4.34
N SER A 25 -7.81 6.10 -4.06
CA SER A 25 -8.03 7.14 -5.07
C SER A 25 -7.06 7.09 -6.26
N ALA A 26 -5.87 6.49 -6.06
CA ALA A 26 -4.83 6.34 -7.06
C ALA A 26 -5.10 5.23 -8.09
N SER A 27 -6.13 4.40 -7.90
CA SER A 27 -6.58 3.43 -8.92
C SER A 27 -7.40 4.13 -10.03
N ALA A 28 -7.98 5.30 -9.74
CA ALA A 28 -8.78 6.09 -10.65
C ALA A 28 -7.97 7.22 -11.34
N PRO A 29 -8.32 7.61 -12.57
CA PRO A 29 -9.48 7.13 -13.32
C PRO A 29 -9.23 5.80 -14.05
N HIS A 30 -7.97 5.48 -14.41
CA HIS A 30 -7.67 4.38 -15.34
C HIS A 30 -6.34 3.66 -15.07
N ARG A 31 -6.00 3.39 -13.80
CA ARG A 31 -4.77 2.67 -13.46
C ARG A 31 -5.01 1.15 -13.45
N THR A 32 -5.09 0.56 -14.65
CA THR A 32 -5.39 -0.87 -14.85
C THR A 32 -4.15 -1.73 -15.13
N SER A 33 -2.97 -1.11 -15.24
CA SER A 33 -1.71 -1.82 -15.47
C SER A 33 -1.30 -2.63 -14.24
N LYS A 34 -0.84 -3.86 -14.48
CA LYS A 34 -0.30 -4.73 -13.43
C LYS A 34 1.06 -4.19 -12.97
N PRO A 35 1.29 -3.97 -11.66
CA PRO A 35 2.63 -3.62 -11.16
C PRO A 35 3.59 -4.81 -11.29
N PHE A 36 4.89 -4.52 -11.25
CA PHE A 36 5.91 -5.57 -11.17
C PHE A 36 5.69 -6.40 -9.90
N ASN A 37 5.80 -7.72 -10.01
CA ASN A 37 5.85 -8.58 -8.83
C ASN A 37 7.26 -8.47 -8.26
N PRO A 38 7.47 -7.99 -7.02
CA PRO A 38 8.81 -7.87 -6.46
C PRO A 38 9.51 -9.23 -6.37
N LEU A 39 10.83 -9.25 -6.36
CA LEU A 39 11.63 -10.43 -6.05
C LEU A 39 11.64 -10.68 -4.53
N LEU A 40 11.81 -11.93 -4.08
CA LEU A 40 11.94 -12.24 -2.65
C LEU A 40 13.17 -11.50 -2.06
N GLY A 41 12.98 -10.74 -0.99
CA GLY A 41 14.00 -9.87 -0.40
C GLY A 41 14.19 -8.52 -1.12
N GLU A 42 13.40 -8.22 -2.15
CA GLU A 42 13.37 -6.88 -2.77
C GLU A 42 12.80 -5.86 -1.78
N THR A 43 13.47 -4.71 -1.68
CA THR A 43 13.11 -3.63 -0.77
C THR A 43 12.69 -2.37 -1.52
N TYR A 44 12.02 -1.47 -0.84
CA TYR A 44 11.77 -0.12 -1.33
C TYR A 44 11.76 0.88 -0.18
N GLU A 45 12.67 1.86 -0.21
CA GLU A 45 12.61 3.00 0.71
C GLU A 45 11.96 4.24 0.10
N PHE A 46 11.35 5.08 0.94
CA PHE A 46 10.96 6.43 0.55
C PHE A 46 11.06 7.39 1.75
N ILE A 47 11.99 8.34 1.70
CA ILE A 47 12.20 9.35 2.73
C ILE A 47 11.65 10.68 2.22
N CYS A 48 10.74 11.29 2.97
CA CYS A 48 10.01 12.50 2.58
C CYS A 48 10.10 13.53 3.72
N PRO A 49 11.25 14.22 3.91
CA PRO A 49 11.46 15.16 5.00
C PRO A 49 10.43 16.29 5.02
N GLU A 50 10.01 16.76 3.85
CA GLU A 50 9.03 17.82 3.67
C GLU A 50 7.64 17.44 4.20
N LYS A 51 7.26 16.16 4.12
CA LYS A 51 6.05 15.62 4.76
C LYS A 51 6.32 14.98 6.12
N GLY A 52 7.59 14.85 6.50
CA GLY A 52 8.03 14.35 7.80
C GLY A 52 7.76 12.88 8.02
N PHE A 53 8.02 12.03 7.03
CA PHE A 53 7.97 10.58 7.20
C PHE A 53 9.07 9.86 6.43
N ARG A 54 9.37 8.63 6.85
CA ARG A 54 10.25 7.68 6.17
C ARG A 54 9.57 6.32 6.09
N PHE A 55 9.71 5.65 4.94
CA PHE A 55 9.07 4.38 4.62
C PHE A 55 10.11 3.34 4.23
N ILE A 56 9.88 2.09 4.64
CA ILE A 56 10.54 0.89 4.10
C ILE A 56 9.51 -0.21 3.87
N GLY A 57 9.60 -0.88 2.72
CA GLY A 57 8.86 -2.10 2.45
C GLY A 57 9.80 -3.20 1.97
N GLU A 58 9.43 -4.44 2.27
CA GLU A 58 10.18 -5.64 1.85
C GLU A 58 9.21 -6.72 1.36
N LYS A 59 9.59 -7.45 0.31
CA LYS A 59 8.91 -8.70 -0.03
C LYS A 59 9.43 -9.82 0.85
N VAL A 60 8.65 -10.15 1.88
CA VAL A 60 9.01 -11.09 2.94
C VAL A 60 8.70 -12.55 2.62
N VAL A 61 7.71 -12.83 1.76
CA VAL A 61 7.37 -14.19 1.30
C VAL A 61 7.06 -14.20 -0.19
N HIS A 62 7.49 -15.25 -0.90
CA HIS A 62 7.24 -15.41 -2.33
C HIS A 62 5.99 -16.23 -2.65
N HIS A 63 5.73 -17.31 -1.90
CA HIS A 63 4.53 -18.13 -2.01
C HIS A 63 3.91 -18.44 -0.63
N PRO A 64 2.76 -17.84 -0.30
CA PRO A 64 2.10 -16.77 -1.05
C PRO A 64 2.96 -15.50 -1.13
N THR A 65 2.69 -14.61 -2.09
CA THR A 65 3.42 -13.33 -2.18
C THR A 65 2.94 -12.40 -1.06
N ILE A 66 3.82 -12.11 -0.10
CA ILE A 66 3.54 -11.24 1.04
C ILE A 66 4.54 -10.08 1.03
N MET A 67 4.00 -8.88 1.18
CA MET A 67 4.78 -7.66 1.43
C MET A 67 4.61 -7.25 2.89
N ALA A 68 5.68 -6.75 3.49
CA ALA A 68 5.65 -6.04 4.76
C ALA A 68 6.07 -4.58 4.54
N ALA A 69 5.53 -3.69 5.36
CA ALA A 69 5.72 -2.26 5.24
C ALA A 69 5.77 -1.60 6.62
N TYR A 70 6.68 -0.64 6.75
CA TYR A 70 6.83 0.21 7.91
C TYR A 70 6.99 1.66 7.46
N CYS A 71 6.30 2.57 8.15
CA CYS A 71 6.41 3.99 7.90
C CYS A 71 6.38 4.74 9.22
N GLU A 72 7.41 5.52 9.47
CA GLU A 72 7.49 6.38 10.64
C GLU A 72 7.25 7.82 10.21
N GLY A 73 6.22 8.44 10.78
CA GLY A 73 5.95 9.87 10.66
C GLY A 73 6.23 10.61 11.96
N ARG A 74 6.09 11.94 11.95
CA ARG A 74 6.43 12.81 13.11
C ARG A 74 5.79 12.42 14.44
N THR A 75 4.58 11.85 14.41
CA THR A 75 3.77 11.57 15.62
C THR A 75 3.04 10.24 15.54
N TRP A 76 3.39 9.42 14.56
CA TRP A 76 2.67 8.19 14.23
C TRP A 76 3.59 7.18 13.55
N ILE A 77 3.27 5.91 13.71
CA ILE A 77 3.90 4.78 13.05
C ILE A 77 2.79 4.03 12.31
N PHE A 78 3.03 3.71 11.03
CA PHE A 78 2.21 2.82 10.25
C PHE A 78 2.97 1.51 10.01
N GLU A 79 2.32 0.41 10.34
CA GLU A 79 2.77 -0.94 10.01
C GLU A 79 1.73 -1.59 9.12
N GLY A 80 2.17 -2.37 8.16
CA GLY A 80 1.24 -3.16 7.36
C GLY A 80 1.89 -4.37 6.73
N ASP A 81 1.10 -5.41 6.59
CA ASP A 81 1.45 -6.57 5.80
C ASP A 81 0.26 -7.01 4.97
N GLY A 82 0.54 -7.85 3.98
CA GLY A 82 -0.54 -8.55 3.32
C GLY A 82 -0.14 -9.38 2.11
N GLU A 83 -0.98 -10.36 1.88
CA GLU A 83 -1.08 -11.14 0.65
C GLU A 83 -2.18 -10.55 -0.24
N LEU A 84 -2.01 -10.63 -1.56
CA LEU A 84 -3.08 -10.33 -2.52
C LEU A 84 -3.55 -11.62 -3.21
N ARG A 85 -4.74 -12.09 -2.84
CA ARG A 85 -5.36 -13.26 -3.49
C ARG A 85 -6.16 -12.82 -4.70
N SER A 86 -6.06 -13.55 -5.81
CA SER A 86 -6.78 -13.23 -7.04
C SER A 86 -7.77 -14.32 -7.42
N LYS A 87 -9.00 -13.94 -7.81
CA LYS A 87 -10.01 -14.85 -8.35
C LYS A 87 -10.52 -14.36 -9.70
N PHE A 88 -10.47 -15.23 -10.71
CA PHE A 88 -11.00 -14.94 -12.05
C PHE A 88 -12.44 -15.41 -12.18
N TRP A 89 -13.32 -14.52 -12.64
CA TRP A 89 -14.76 -14.76 -12.82
C TRP A 89 -15.18 -14.73 -14.30
N GLY A 90 -14.26 -15.00 -15.22
CA GLY A 90 -14.49 -14.94 -16.67
C GLY A 90 -14.41 -13.52 -17.23
N ARG A 91 -15.27 -12.61 -16.77
CA ARG A 91 -15.32 -11.21 -17.27
C ARG A 91 -14.59 -10.21 -16.37
N SER A 92 -14.22 -10.62 -15.16
CA SER A 92 -13.54 -9.79 -14.16
C SER A 92 -12.53 -10.61 -13.35
N ILE A 93 -11.59 -9.89 -12.73
CA ILE A 93 -10.69 -10.42 -11.69
C ILE A 93 -11.01 -9.69 -10.40
N GLU A 94 -11.23 -10.43 -9.32
CA GLU A 94 -11.25 -9.91 -7.96
C GLU A 94 -9.88 -10.06 -7.31
N LEU A 95 -9.43 -9.01 -6.65
CA LEU A 95 -8.21 -8.93 -5.87
C LEU A 95 -8.60 -8.73 -4.41
N GLN A 96 -8.36 -9.76 -3.60
CA GLN A 96 -8.73 -9.83 -2.19
C GLN A 96 -7.47 -9.68 -1.33
N PRO A 97 -7.25 -8.50 -0.71
CA PRO A 97 -6.14 -8.32 0.20
C PRO A 97 -6.42 -9.06 1.53
N VAL A 98 -5.43 -9.81 1.99
CA VAL A 98 -5.47 -10.51 3.30
C VAL A 98 -4.26 -10.05 4.10
N GLY A 99 -4.48 -9.19 5.09
CA GLY A 99 -3.43 -8.56 5.88
C GLY A 99 -3.97 -7.38 6.69
N VAL A 100 -3.16 -6.86 7.61
CA VAL A 100 -3.57 -5.76 8.51
C VAL A 100 -2.82 -4.48 8.15
N CYS A 101 -3.53 -3.36 8.18
CA CYS A 101 -2.96 -2.03 8.30
C CYS A 101 -3.14 -1.55 9.73
N LYS A 102 -2.05 -1.13 10.38
CA LYS A 102 -2.04 -0.61 11.75
C LYS A 102 -1.42 0.77 11.76
N LEU A 103 -2.09 1.75 12.36
CA LEU A 103 -1.59 3.10 12.57
C LEU A 103 -1.59 3.39 14.07
N THR A 104 -0.41 3.62 14.64
CA THR A 104 -0.19 3.88 16.06
C THR A 104 0.27 5.32 16.26
N PHE A 105 -0.42 6.11 17.06
CA PHE A 105 0.05 7.43 17.48
C PHE A 105 0.99 7.31 18.69
N HIS A 106 1.88 8.29 18.88
CA HIS A 106 2.85 8.27 20.00
C HIS A 106 2.19 8.38 21.39
N ASP A 107 0.92 8.77 21.48
CA ASP A 107 0.12 8.73 22.71
C ASP A 107 -0.48 7.34 23.02
N GLY A 108 -0.12 6.34 22.22
CA GLY A 108 -0.45 4.93 22.41
C GLY A 108 -1.76 4.49 21.77
N GLU A 109 -2.58 5.39 21.22
CA GLU A 109 -3.78 4.96 20.49
C GLU A 109 -3.40 4.33 19.15
N SER A 110 -3.93 3.13 18.88
CA SER A 110 -3.74 2.43 17.62
C SER A 110 -5.06 2.24 16.89
N PHE A 111 -4.98 2.23 15.56
CA PHE A 111 -6.09 1.97 14.67
C PHE A 111 -5.75 0.82 13.74
N THR A 112 -6.66 -0.14 13.58
CA THR A 112 -6.48 -1.25 12.65
C THR A 112 -7.60 -1.33 11.63
N TRP A 113 -7.25 -1.69 10.39
CA TRP A 113 -8.20 -2.00 9.35
C TRP A 113 -7.62 -3.01 8.35
N GLN A 114 -8.50 -3.70 7.64
CA GLN A 114 -8.13 -4.49 6.46
C GLN A 114 -8.52 -3.72 5.21
N LYS A 115 -7.75 -3.88 4.14
CA LYS A 115 -8.15 -3.38 2.82
C LYS A 115 -9.34 -4.18 2.28
N ILE A 116 -10.05 -3.63 1.30
CA ILE A 116 -11.25 -4.21 0.70
C ILE A 116 -10.96 -4.76 -0.70
N THR A 117 -11.88 -5.58 -1.19
CA THR A 117 -11.79 -6.20 -2.52
C THR A 117 -11.73 -5.14 -3.61
N THR A 118 -10.84 -5.37 -4.57
CA THR A 118 -10.75 -4.59 -5.81
C THR A 118 -11.11 -5.47 -6.98
N SER A 119 -11.99 -4.99 -7.86
CA SER A 119 -12.43 -5.70 -9.05
C SER A 119 -11.90 -5.01 -10.30
N ILE A 120 -11.27 -5.77 -11.21
CA ILE A 120 -10.89 -5.33 -12.54
C ILE A 120 -11.88 -5.92 -13.53
N ASN A 121 -12.69 -5.06 -14.13
CA ASN A 121 -13.85 -5.44 -14.93
C ASN A 121 -13.58 -5.30 -16.43
N ASN A 122 -14.47 -5.90 -17.25
CA ASN A 122 -14.45 -5.84 -18.72
C ASN A 122 -13.21 -6.47 -19.38
N LEU A 123 -12.70 -7.58 -18.84
CA LEU A 123 -11.49 -8.24 -19.37
C LEU A 123 -11.62 -8.78 -20.80
N ILE A 124 -12.84 -9.05 -21.27
CA ILE A 124 -13.11 -9.60 -22.60
C ILE A 124 -13.58 -8.53 -23.58
N LEU A 125 -14.50 -7.66 -23.17
CA LEU A 125 -15.13 -6.68 -24.04
C LEU A 125 -15.39 -5.37 -23.30
N GLY A 126 -15.03 -4.25 -23.95
CA GLY A 126 -15.18 -2.90 -23.41
C GLY A 126 -13.91 -2.37 -22.77
N ARG A 127 -13.99 -1.18 -22.20
CA ARG A 127 -12.86 -0.54 -21.51
C ARG A 127 -12.70 -1.16 -20.12
N LEU A 128 -11.47 -1.56 -19.78
CA LEU A 128 -11.12 -1.97 -18.42
C LEU A 128 -11.38 -0.84 -17.43
N TYR A 129 -12.00 -1.17 -16.30
CA TYR A 129 -12.14 -0.26 -15.17
C TYR A 129 -11.93 -1.00 -13.85
N VAL A 130 -11.57 -0.23 -12.84
CA VAL A 130 -11.35 -0.70 -11.47
C VAL A 130 -12.53 -0.25 -10.63
N ASP A 131 -13.05 -1.14 -9.80
CA ASP A 131 -14.02 -0.80 -8.75
C ASP A 131 -13.61 -1.41 -7.41
N HIS A 132 -14.16 -0.88 -6.32
CA HIS A 132 -13.86 -1.30 -4.97
C HIS A 132 -15.16 -1.59 -4.22
N GLY A 133 -15.22 -2.78 -3.60
CA GLY A 133 -16.46 -3.29 -2.99
C GLY A 133 -16.24 -3.80 -1.57
N GLY A 134 -17.22 -3.54 -0.71
CA GLY A 134 -17.27 -4.09 0.66
C GLY A 134 -17.36 -3.03 1.75
N ILE A 135 -17.14 -3.47 3.00
CA ILE A 135 -17.18 -2.61 4.18
C ILE A 135 -15.82 -2.61 4.85
N MET A 136 -15.12 -1.49 4.77
CA MET A 136 -13.92 -1.24 5.54
C MET A 136 -14.31 -0.94 7.00
N ARG A 137 -13.66 -1.62 7.94
CA ARG A 137 -13.85 -1.40 9.37
C ARG A 137 -12.54 -0.89 9.96
N ILE A 138 -12.55 0.35 10.43
CA ILE A 138 -11.42 0.99 11.11
C ILE A 138 -11.73 0.97 12.60
N ARG A 139 -10.95 0.24 13.37
CA ARG A 139 -11.16 0.04 14.81
C ARG A 139 -10.10 0.79 15.59
N SER A 140 -10.49 1.59 16.57
CA SER A 140 -9.56 2.14 17.55
C SER A 140 -9.33 1.13 18.69
N THR A 141 -8.15 1.13 19.28
CA THR A 141 -7.87 0.47 20.56
C THR A 141 -8.50 1.19 21.75
N GLU A 142 -9.00 2.41 21.54
CA GLU A 142 -9.49 3.31 22.58
C GLU A 142 -10.95 3.71 22.33
N GLY A 143 -11.66 4.04 23.41
CA GLY A 143 -13.02 4.59 23.36
C GLY A 143 -14.09 3.66 22.80
N GLY A 144 -13.76 2.39 22.48
CA GLY A 144 -14.69 1.43 21.87
C GLY A 144 -15.18 1.86 20.48
N LEU A 145 -14.39 2.67 19.78
CA LEU A 145 -14.79 3.33 18.54
C LEU A 145 -14.49 2.48 17.29
N VAL A 146 -15.47 2.41 16.38
CA VAL A 146 -15.34 1.75 15.07
C VAL A 146 -15.98 2.59 13.98
N ALA A 147 -15.25 2.93 12.93
CA ALA A 147 -15.82 3.49 11.71
C ALA A 147 -16.07 2.36 10.71
N LYS A 148 -17.30 2.28 10.18
CA LYS A 148 -17.68 1.34 9.12
C LYS A 148 -17.93 2.13 7.86
N VAL A 149 -17.06 2.00 6.86
CA VAL A 149 -17.19 2.70 5.57
C VAL A 149 -17.50 1.69 4.47
N ARG A 150 -18.68 1.79 3.88
CA ARG A 150 -19.12 0.97 2.75
C ARG A 150 -18.69 1.62 1.45
N PHE A 151 -18.03 0.85 0.60
CA PHE A 151 -17.78 1.17 -0.79
C PHE A 151 -18.91 0.54 -1.61
N LYS A 152 -19.66 1.38 -2.33
CA LYS A 152 -20.83 0.96 -3.10
C LYS A 152 -20.35 0.48 -4.47
N GLU A 153 -20.51 -0.80 -4.75
CA GLU A 153 -20.22 -1.38 -6.05
C GLU A 153 -21.14 -0.77 -7.12
N ALA A 154 -20.59 -0.51 -8.30
CA ALA A 154 -21.35 0.01 -9.42
C ALA A 154 -22.35 -1.05 -9.93
N GLY A 155 -23.65 -0.80 -9.74
CA GLY A 155 -24.71 -1.59 -10.37
C GLY A 155 -24.86 -1.28 -11.87
N LEU A 156 -25.42 -2.22 -12.64
CA LEU A 156 -25.66 -2.12 -14.10
C LEU A 156 -26.38 -0.84 -14.57
N MET A 157 -27.15 -0.19 -13.69
CA MET A 157 -27.88 1.06 -13.96
C MET A 157 -27.54 2.20 -12.97
N SER A 158 -26.44 2.06 -12.23
CA SER A 158 -26.06 3.01 -11.18
C SER A 158 -25.46 4.29 -11.76
N LYS A 159 -26.07 5.45 -11.46
CA LYS A 159 -25.44 6.78 -11.62
C LYS A 159 -24.44 7.09 -10.49
N ASP A 160 -24.46 6.27 -9.44
CA ASP A 160 -23.71 6.43 -8.21
C ASP A 160 -22.38 5.66 -8.28
N VAL A 161 -21.47 6.12 -9.13
CA VAL A 161 -20.17 5.48 -9.33
C VAL A 161 -19.21 5.89 -8.19
N HIS A 162 -18.43 4.94 -7.69
CA HIS A 162 -17.37 5.14 -6.68
C HIS A 162 -17.82 5.68 -5.31
N GLN A 163 -19.11 5.62 -4.99
CA GLN A 163 -19.63 6.18 -3.75
C GLN A 163 -19.14 5.45 -2.51
N ILE A 164 -18.88 6.24 -1.46
CA ILE A 164 -18.68 5.74 -0.10
C ILE A 164 -19.75 6.30 0.83
N ARG A 165 -20.20 5.48 1.78
CA ARG A 165 -21.01 5.91 2.91
C ARG A 165 -20.51 5.23 4.17
N GLY A 166 -20.28 6.01 5.22
CA GLY A 166 -19.82 5.47 6.49
C GLY A 166 -20.58 6.03 7.68
N HIS A 167 -20.47 5.31 8.79
CA HIS A 167 -20.94 5.76 10.10
C HIS A 167 -19.94 5.33 11.18
N VAL A 168 -20.02 5.99 12.33
CA VAL A 168 -19.20 5.66 13.50
C VAL A 168 -20.05 5.00 14.56
N GLU A 169 -19.49 3.97 15.20
CA GLU A 169 -20.06 3.29 16.35
C GLU A 169 -19.15 3.49 17.57
N GLN A 170 -19.76 3.69 18.73
CA GLN A 170 -19.10 3.66 20.04
C GLN A 170 -19.72 2.52 20.86
N ASN A 171 -18.90 1.57 21.30
CA ASN A 171 -19.34 0.39 22.05
C ASN A 171 -20.49 -0.37 21.34
N GLY A 172 -20.43 -0.43 20.00
CA GLY A 172 -21.43 -1.09 19.15
C GLY A 172 -22.69 -0.27 18.86
N GLN A 173 -22.85 0.92 19.43
CA GLN A 173 -23.97 1.83 19.15
C GLN A 173 -23.56 2.92 18.18
N LYS A 174 -24.38 3.17 17.15
CA LYS A 174 -24.13 4.23 16.18
C LYS A 174 -24.19 5.59 16.88
N ILE A 175 -23.18 6.43 16.66
CA ILE A 175 -23.20 7.83 17.09
C ILE A 175 -24.18 8.60 16.18
N ASP A 176 -25.19 9.24 16.79
CA ASP A 176 -26.21 9.97 16.04
C ASP A 176 -25.60 11.10 15.20
N LYS A 177 -26.12 11.27 13.98
CA LYS A 177 -25.72 12.30 13.00
C LYS A 177 -24.24 12.30 12.57
N LEU A 178 -23.42 11.32 12.97
CA LEU A 178 -22.03 11.19 12.53
C LEU A 178 -21.92 10.23 11.35
N GLU A 179 -21.91 10.78 10.13
CA GLU A 179 -21.84 10.03 8.88
C GLU A 179 -20.73 10.55 7.95
N LEU A 180 -20.10 9.65 7.21
CA LEU A 180 -19.08 9.92 6.19
C LEU A 180 -19.70 9.75 4.80
N HIS A 181 -19.42 10.67 3.89
CA HIS A 181 -19.97 10.69 2.54
C HIS A 181 -18.90 11.04 1.50
N GLY A 182 -19.17 10.71 0.23
CA GLY A 182 -18.37 11.17 -0.91
C GLY A 182 -18.06 10.07 -1.91
N THR A 183 -16.91 10.17 -2.57
CA THR A 183 -16.40 9.14 -3.48
C THR A 183 -14.94 8.85 -3.18
N TRP A 184 -14.55 7.56 -3.28
CA TRP A 184 -13.18 7.15 -2.94
C TRP A 184 -12.12 7.72 -3.91
N ASP A 185 -12.54 8.23 -5.06
CA ASP A 185 -11.71 8.84 -6.10
C ASP A 185 -11.87 10.35 -6.22
N GLY A 186 -12.64 11.01 -5.36
CA GLY A 186 -12.99 12.42 -5.51
C GLY A 186 -12.78 13.19 -4.21
N HIS A 187 -13.68 13.00 -3.25
CA HIS A 187 -13.67 13.74 -2.00
C HIS A 187 -14.36 12.94 -0.89
N ILE A 188 -14.07 13.30 0.36
CA ILE A 188 -14.71 12.74 1.54
C ILE A 188 -15.14 13.90 2.45
N THR A 189 -16.40 13.87 2.85
CA THR A 189 -17.01 14.81 3.82
C THR A 189 -17.61 14.04 4.99
N ALA A 190 -17.92 14.75 6.07
CA ALA A 190 -18.65 14.21 7.20
C ALA A 190 -19.71 15.17 7.72
N ASP A 191 -20.86 14.61 8.09
CA ASP A 191 -21.83 15.25 8.96
C ASP A 191 -21.42 14.99 10.41
N LEU A 192 -21.45 16.02 11.25
CA LEU A 192 -20.99 15.97 12.63
C LEU A 192 -22.18 16.03 13.61
N PRO A 193 -22.05 15.50 14.85
CA PRO A 193 -23.13 15.50 15.84
C PRO A 193 -23.71 16.88 16.18
N ASN A 194 -22.89 17.93 16.04
CA ASN A 194 -23.30 19.32 16.24
C ASN A 194 -24.11 19.91 15.08
N GLY A 195 -24.39 19.12 14.03
CA GLY A 195 -25.13 19.55 12.83
C GLY A 195 -24.29 20.25 11.77
N SER A 196 -22.97 20.39 11.98
CA SER A 196 -22.08 20.96 10.96
C SER A 196 -21.64 19.92 9.93
N HIS A 197 -21.29 20.41 8.73
CA HIS A 197 -20.73 19.60 7.64
C HIS A 197 -19.26 19.97 7.43
N GLN A 198 -18.39 18.96 7.30
CA GLN A 198 -16.95 19.16 7.17
C GLN A 198 -16.37 18.41 5.97
N GLN A 199 -15.60 19.08 5.13
CA GLN A 199 -14.74 18.43 4.14
C GLN A 199 -13.49 17.87 4.82
N LEU A 200 -13.30 16.55 4.73
CA LEU A 200 -12.17 15.85 5.36
C LEU A 200 -11.01 15.62 4.40
N TRP A 201 -11.29 15.36 3.12
CA TRP A 201 -10.29 15.10 2.10
C TRP A 201 -10.80 15.40 0.69
N GLN A 202 -9.87 15.75 -0.19
CA GLN A 202 -10.08 15.97 -1.61
C GLN A 202 -8.91 15.33 -2.37
N LYS A 203 -9.19 14.62 -3.46
CA LYS A 203 -8.17 14.05 -4.34
C LYS A 203 -7.34 15.16 -4.96
N ALA A 204 -6.02 14.98 -4.96
CA ALA A 204 -5.11 15.86 -5.68
C ALA A 204 -5.40 15.84 -7.19
N PRO A 205 -5.25 16.98 -7.89
CA PRO A 205 -5.42 17.02 -9.34
C PRO A 205 -4.45 16.03 -10.02
N LEU A 206 -4.88 15.49 -11.16
CA LEU A 206 -4.01 14.70 -12.02
C LEU A 206 -2.93 15.61 -12.66
N PRO A 207 -1.79 15.05 -13.07
CA PRO A 207 -0.83 15.78 -13.90
C PRO A 207 -1.51 16.36 -15.14
N ALA A 208 -1.04 17.54 -15.58
CA ALA A 208 -1.52 18.17 -16.82
C ALA A 208 -1.25 17.26 -18.04
N ASP A 209 -0.10 16.60 -18.06
CA ASP A 209 0.31 15.63 -19.08
C ASP A 209 0.20 14.20 -18.54
N PRO A 210 -0.81 13.42 -18.96
CA PRO A 210 -0.98 12.05 -18.49
C PRO A 210 0.14 11.14 -18.99
N THR A 211 0.78 10.41 -18.07
CA THR A 211 1.72 9.34 -18.44
C THR A 211 1.01 8.18 -19.14
N ARG A 212 1.75 7.35 -19.91
CA ARG A 212 1.24 6.10 -20.50
C ARG A 212 0.50 5.20 -19.50
N TYR A 213 0.89 5.23 -18.22
CA TYR A 213 0.34 4.39 -17.15
C TYR A 213 -0.64 5.12 -16.22
N GLN A 214 -1.08 6.33 -16.58
CA GLN A 214 -2.02 7.15 -15.80
C GLN A 214 -1.56 7.37 -14.34
N LEU A 215 -0.25 7.54 -14.14
CA LEU A 215 0.35 7.81 -12.83
C LEU A 215 -0.12 9.16 -12.28
N THR A 216 -0.30 9.22 -10.96
CA THR A 216 -0.47 10.50 -10.25
C THR A 216 0.88 11.22 -10.16
N SER A 217 0.87 12.53 -9.93
CA SER A 217 2.11 13.30 -9.68
C SER A 217 2.92 12.75 -8.50
N TRP A 218 2.26 12.10 -7.55
CA TRP A 218 2.93 11.40 -6.46
C TRP A 218 3.60 10.12 -6.94
N ALA A 219 2.89 9.30 -7.72
CA ALA A 219 3.42 8.03 -8.23
C ALA A 219 4.62 8.21 -9.16
N MET A 220 4.66 9.30 -9.94
CA MET A 220 5.80 9.64 -10.80
C MET A 220 7.12 9.83 -10.05
N LYS A 221 7.07 10.23 -8.77
CA LYS A 221 8.26 10.45 -7.93
C LYS A 221 8.81 9.17 -7.32
N LEU A 222 8.02 8.09 -7.30
CA LEU A 222 8.33 6.93 -6.46
C LEU A 222 9.58 6.19 -6.95
N ASN A 223 9.76 6.12 -8.27
CA ASN A 223 10.86 5.36 -8.89
C ASN A 223 12.03 6.26 -9.35
N GLU A 224 11.94 7.58 -9.11
CA GLU A 224 13.00 8.52 -9.45
C GLU A 224 14.24 8.28 -8.58
N ILE A 225 15.41 8.23 -9.21
CA ILE A 225 16.72 8.27 -8.52
C ILE A 225 17.26 9.70 -8.64
N THR A 226 17.09 10.48 -7.57
CA THR A 226 17.64 11.84 -7.51
C THR A 226 19.17 11.82 -7.31
N PRO A 227 19.87 12.92 -7.65
CA PRO A 227 21.32 13.00 -7.43
C PRO A 227 21.71 12.68 -5.98
N GLY A 228 22.67 11.77 -5.79
CA GLY A 228 23.13 11.32 -4.48
C GLY A 228 22.24 10.25 -3.82
N LEU A 229 21.06 9.93 -4.36
CA LEU A 229 20.20 8.89 -3.78
C LEU A 229 20.80 7.50 -3.99
N ARG A 230 21.37 7.22 -5.18
CA ARG A 230 21.85 5.89 -5.58
C ARG A 230 22.87 5.31 -4.59
N GLU A 231 23.76 6.15 -4.07
CA GLU A 231 24.82 5.81 -3.12
C GLU A 231 24.28 5.50 -1.70
N ASN A 232 23.04 5.89 -1.43
CA ASN A 232 22.34 5.63 -0.17
C ASN A 232 21.39 4.41 -0.25
N LEU A 233 21.09 3.89 -1.44
CA LEU A 233 20.13 2.81 -1.59
C LEU A 233 20.74 1.47 -1.18
N ALA A 234 19.92 0.64 -0.55
CA ALA A 234 20.23 -0.78 -0.42
C ALA A 234 20.36 -1.41 -1.82
N PRO A 235 21.25 -2.39 -2.02
CA PRO A 235 21.39 -3.08 -3.31
C PRO A 235 20.12 -3.85 -3.72
N THR A 236 19.17 -4.01 -2.81
CA THR A 236 17.86 -4.63 -3.00
C THR A 236 16.74 -3.63 -3.32
N ASP A 237 17.01 -2.31 -3.34
CA ASP A 237 15.99 -1.29 -3.63
C ASP A 237 15.46 -1.41 -5.06
N CYS A 238 14.13 -1.40 -5.22
CA CYS A 238 13.50 -1.64 -6.51
C CYS A 238 13.81 -0.56 -7.57
N ARG A 239 14.33 0.61 -7.19
CA ARG A 239 14.82 1.60 -8.18
C ARG A 239 16.05 1.09 -8.95
N LEU A 240 16.82 0.17 -8.35
CA LEU A 240 17.98 -0.47 -8.98
C LEU A 240 17.58 -1.67 -9.85
N ARG A 241 16.29 -1.97 -9.95
CA ARG A 241 15.77 -3.15 -10.64
C ARG A 241 15.76 -2.92 -12.17
N PRO A 242 16.53 -3.71 -12.95
CA PRO A 242 16.81 -3.37 -14.36
C PRO A 242 15.62 -3.54 -15.31
N ASP A 243 14.78 -4.57 -15.16
CA ASP A 243 13.59 -4.76 -16.02
C ASP A 243 12.55 -3.66 -15.83
N GLN A 244 12.39 -3.18 -14.59
CA GLN A 244 11.52 -2.06 -14.25
C GLN A 244 12.05 -0.74 -14.84
N HIS A 245 13.35 -0.48 -14.70
CA HIS A 245 13.98 0.72 -15.29
C HIS A 245 13.89 0.74 -16.81
N ALA A 246 14.26 -0.36 -17.49
CA ALA A 246 14.16 -0.49 -18.94
C ALA A 246 12.72 -0.27 -19.45
N THR A 247 11.71 -0.73 -18.69
CA THR A 247 10.30 -0.47 -19.00
C THR A 247 9.95 1.02 -18.90
N GLU A 248 10.44 1.70 -17.87
CA GLU A 248 10.20 3.13 -17.63
C GLU A 248 10.75 4.02 -18.75
N VAL A 249 11.93 3.69 -19.28
CA VAL A 249 12.57 4.42 -20.41
C VAL A 249 12.16 3.90 -21.79
N GLY A 250 11.25 2.92 -21.86
CA GLY A 250 10.67 2.41 -23.11
C GLY A 250 11.51 1.37 -23.87
N GLN A 251 12.54 0.81 -23.24
CA GLN A 251 13.38 -0.26 -23.78
C GLN A 251 12.74 -1.64 -23.52
N TYR A 252 11.63 -1.94 -24.20
CA TYR A 252 10.81 -3.12 -23.89
C TYR A 252 11.50 -4.47 -24.15
N ASP A 253 12.37 -4.58 -25.14
CA ASP A 253 13.11 -5.82 -25.43
C ASP A 253 14.13 -6.11 -24.32
N GLU A 254 14.87 -5.10 -23.88
CA GLU A 254 15.78 -5.19 -22.74
C GLU A 254 15.01 -5.54 -21.46
N ALA A 255 13.88 -4.88 -21.21
CA ALA A 255 13.04 -5.16 -20.05
C ALA A 255 12.58 -6.63 -20.01
N ASN A 256 12.20 -7.20 -21.16
CA ASN A 256 11.78 -8.60 -21.24
C ASN A 256 12.95 -9.57 -20.99
N ASN A 257 14.13 -9.27 -21.53
CA ASN A 257 15.35 -10.07 -21.31
C ASN A 257 15.77 -10.05 -19.83
N GLU A 258 15.82 -8.87 -19.23
CA GLU A 258 16.15 -8.69 -17.81
C GLU A 258 15.12 -9.36 -16.89
N LYS A 259 13.83 -9.25 -17.22
CA LYS A 259 12.78 -9.94 -16.48
C LYS A 259 13.00 -11.46 -16.49
N LEU A 260 13.31 -12.04 -17.65
CA LEU A 260 13.60 -13.47 -17.75
C LEU A 260 14.81 -13.86 -16.90
N ARG A 261 15.89 -13.06 -16.97
CA ARG A 261 17.12 -13.27 -16.19
C ARG A 261 16.85 -13.23 -14.68
N LEU A 262 16.13 -12.22 -14.20
CA LEU A 262 15.76 -12.06 -12.80
C LEU A 262 14.85 -13.20 -12.30
N GLU A 263 13.86 -13.60 -13.10
CA GLU A 263 12.99 -14.73 -12.76
C GLU A 263 13.76 -16.05 -12.68
N GLN A 264 14.70 -16.29 -13.61
CA GLN A 264 15.58 -17.47 -13.57
C GLN A 264 16.46 -17.48 -12.32
N LYS A 265 17.08 -16.34 -11.98
CA LYS A 265 17.89 -16.19 -10.76
C LYS A 265 17.07 -16.47 -9.50
N GLN A 266 15.86 -15.91 -9.39
CA GLN A 266 14.96 -16.17 -8.26
C GLN A 266 14.53 -17.64 -8.20
N ARG A 267 14.26 -18.30 -9.34
CA ARG A 267 13.96 -19.75 -9.38
C ARG A 267 15.14 -20.60 -8.92
N ALA A 268 16.37 -20.23 -9.28
CA ALA A 268 17.58 -20.90 -8.82
C ALA A 268 17.78 -20.73 -7.31
N ALA A 269 17.60 -19.51 -6.78
CA ALA A 269 17.69 -19.23 -5.35
C ALA A 269 16.65 -20.03 -4.54
N ARG A 270 15.42 -20.21 -5.06
CA ARG A 270 14.41 -21.07 -4.43
C ARG A 270 14.82 -22.54 -4.38
N LYS A 271 15.41 -23.08 -5.45
CA LYS A 271 15.94 -24.45 -5.45
C LYS A 271 17.11 -24.64 -4.49
N ALA A 272 17.86 -23.58 -4.18
CA ALA A 272 18.90 -23.58 -3.15
C ALA A 272 18.30 -23.52 -1.74
N ALA A 273 17.19 -22.79 -1.56
CA ALA A 273 16.43 -22.75 -0.32
C ALA A 273 15.96 -24.14 0.12
N ASP A 274 15.47 -24.96 -0.82
CA ASP A 274 15.08 -26.35 -0.58
C ASP A 274 16.25 -27.24 -0.09
N ARG A 275 17.49 -26.76 -0.23
CA ARG A 275 18.74 -27.44 0.20
C ARG A 275 19.35 -26.82 1.46
N GLY A 276 18.63 -25.92 2.14
CA GLY A 276 19.05 -25.35 3.42
C GLY A 276 19.53 -23.89 3.38
N ASP A 277 19.42 -23.17 2.27
CA ASP A 277 19.78 -21.74 2.17
C ASP A 277 18.59 -20.83 1.76
N PRO A 278 17.55 -20.68 2.60
CA PRO A 278 16.42 -19.84 2.29
C PRO A 278 16.75 -18.35 2.36
N ILE A 279 16.26 -17.57 1.38
CA ILE A 279 16.18 -16.11 1.53
C ILE A 279 15.13 -15.82 2.62
N LYS A 280 15.58 -15.22 3.72
CA LYS A 280 14.73 -14.78 4.82
C LYS A 280 14.56 -13.26 4.75
N PRO A 281 13.44 -12.72 5.27
CA PRO A 281 13.30 -11.30 5.52
C PRO A 281 14.50 -10.76 6.31
N LEU A 282 14.99 -9.58 5.93
CA LEU A 282 16.12 -8.96 6.62
C LEU A 282 15.68 -7.86 7.60
N TRP A 283 14.62 -7.12 7.27
CA TRP A 283 14.22 -5.91 8.02
C TRP A 283 12.94 -6.10 8.82
N PHE A 284 12.25 -7.22 8.61
CA PHE A 284 10.98 -7.55 9.25
C PHE A 284 11.06 -8.92 9.91
N ASP A 285 10.51 -9.02 11.12
CA ASP A 285 10.36 -10.30 11.82
C ASP A 285 9.18 -11.11 11.28
N VAL A 286 9.07 -12.36 11.71
CA VAL A 286 7.84 -13.16 11.53
C VAL A 286 7.28 -13.55 12.89
N ARG A 287 5.99 -13.25 13.10
CA ARG A 287 5.20 -13.74 14.23
C ARG A 287 4.47 -15.03 13.81
N PRO A 288 5.01 -16.24 14.05
CA PRO A 288 4.43 -17.49 13.57
C PRO A 288 3.02 -17.73 14.14
N GLU A 289 2.77 -17.30 15.37
CA GLU A 289 1.52 -17.42 16.11
C GLU A 289 0.39 -16.50 15.62
N VAL A 290 0.72 -15.43 14.89
CA VAL A 290 -0.27 -14.48 14.36
C VAL A 290 -0.81 -14.95 13.02
N GLU A 291 -2.12 -15.19 12.91
CA GLU A 291 -2.75 -15.49 11.62
C GLU A 291 -2.79 -14.23 10.75
N MET A 292 -2.47 -14.37 9.45
CA MET A 292 -2.50 -13.23 8.52
C MET A 292 -3.89 -12.57 8.49
N GLY A 293 -3.93 -11.25 8.64
CA GLY A 293 -5.18 -10.49 8.68
C GLY A 293 -5.79 -10.32 10.08
N THR A 294 -5.25 -10.97 11.12
CA THR A 294 -5.72 -10.79 12.51
C THR A 294 -4.98 -9.70 13.27
N ASP A 295 -3.66 -9.62 13.09
CA ASP A 295 -2.75 -8.56 13.52
C ASP A 295 -1.56 -8.52 12.54
N VAL A 296 -0.60 -7.59 12.74
CA VAL A 296 0.60 -7.44 11.91
C VAL A 296 1.54 -8.65 12.07
N LYS A 297 1.45 -9.65 11.21
CA LYS A 297 2.31 -10.84 11.24
C LYS A 297 3.80 -10.54 11.01
N PHE A 298 4.13 -9.49 10.24
CA PHE A 298 5.51 -9.13 9.92
C PHE A 298 5.86 -7.72 10.43
N PRO A 299 6.11 -7.53 11.73
CA PRO A 299 6.49 -6.24 12.28
C PRO A 299 7.91 -5.87 11.86
N TYR A 300 8.18 -4.57 11.80
CA TYR A 300 9.53 -4.06 11.51
C TYR A 300 10.46 -4.35 12.69
N HIS A 301 11.59 -4.99 12.41
CA HIS A 301 12.57 -5.36 13.43
C HIS A 301 13.52 -4.20 13.78
N GLY A 302 13.68 -3.22 12.89
CA GLY A 302 14.70 -2.17 13.02
C GLY A 302 15.93 -2.42 12.16
N GLY A 303 16.87 -1.47 12.17
CA GLY A 303 18.19 -1.63 11.55
C GLY A 303 18.30 -1.15 10.09
N TYR A 304 17.19 -0.98 9.35
CA TYR A 304 17.27 -0.53 7.95
C TYR A 304 17.82 0.89 7.85
N PHE A 305 17.26 1.82 8.62
CA PHE A 305 17.67 3.23 8.56
C PHE A 305 19.07 3.43 9.17
N GLU A 306 19.45 2.66 10.17
CA GLU A 306 20.80 2.64 10.75
C GLU A 306 21.82 2.10 9.73
N ALA A 307 21.50 1.00 9.04
CA ALA A 307 22.30 0.45 7.95
C ALA A 307 22.48 1.44 6.81
N ARG A 308 21.40 2.16 6.47
CA ARG A 308 21.40 3.23 5.47
C ARG A 308 22.30 4.38 5.86
N GLU A 309 22.19 4.90 7.08
CA GLU A 309 23.05 5.99 7.59
C GLU A 309 24.52 5.59 7.64
N ALA A 310 24.81 4.32 7.95
CA ALA A 310 26.17 3.78 7.97
C ALA A 310 26.70 3.36 6.58
N HIS A 311 25.88 3.46 5.52
CA HIS A 311 26.16 2.88 4.19
C HIS A 311 26.59 1.40 4.25
N ASN A 312 26.03 0.63 5.18
CA ASN A 312 26.39 -0.76 5.42
C ASN A 312 25.16 -1.66 5.36
N PHE A 313 24.91 -2.22 4.18
CA PHE A 313 23.82 -3.17 3.93
C PHE A 313 24.26 -4.63 4.05
N GLN A 314 25.14 -4.93 5.02
CA GLN A 314 25.56 -6.30 5.29
C GLN A 314 24.33 -7.20 5.53
N GLY A 315 24.27 -8.33 4.81
CA GLY A 315 23.15 -9.27 4.86
C GLY A 315 22.16 -9.12 3.69
N CYS A 316 22.13 -7.98 2.99
CA CYS A 316 21.38 -7.87 1.74
C CYS A 316 21.95 -8.85 0.71
N ARG A 317 21.09 -9.73 0.19
CA ARG A 317 21.48 -10.66 -0.88
C ARG A 317 21.50 -9.93 -2.21
N ASP A 318 22.42 -10.33 -3.08
CA ASP A 318 22.37 -9.94 -4.48
C ASP A 318 21.18 -10.64 -5.17
N ILE A 319 20.06 -9.94 -5.29
CA ILE A 319 18.82 -10.44 -5.93
C ILE A 319 18.74 -10.04 -7.40
N PHE A 320 19.43 -8.99 -7.83
CA PHE A 320 19.38 -8.50 -9.21
C PHE A 320 20.47 -9.11 -10.10
N GLY A 321 21.61 -9.53 -9.54
CA GLY A 321 22.75 -10.06 -10.30
C GLY A 321 23.60 -8.95 -10.92
N PRO A 322 24.65 -9.32 -11.68
CA PRO A 322 25.33 -8.36 -12.53
C PRO A 322 24.32 -7.85 -13.55
N GLY A 323 23.78 -6.66 -13.33
CA GLY A 323 22.95 -5.96 -14.31
C GLY A 323 23.83 -5.48 -15.45
N GLY A 324 23.34 -5.60 -16.69
CA GLY A 324 23.98 -5.08 -17.88
C GLY A 324 23.92 -3.56 -17.97
N THR A 325 24.37 -2.84 -16.94
CA THR A 325 24.64 -1.40 -16.95
C THR A 325 25.63 -1.07 -15.81
N GLN A 326 26.89 -1.46 -16.01
CA GLN A 326 27.98 -0.61 -15.51
C GLN A 326 28.21 0.52 -16.52
N PRO A 327 28.60 1.73 -16.07
CA PRO A 327 28.63 2.95 -16.87
C PRO A 327 29.43 2.84 -18.17
#